data_AF-A0A7H1JBZ3-F1
#
_entry.id   AF-A0A7H1JBZ3-F1
#
_cell.length_a   1.000
_cell.length_b   1.000
_cell.length_c   1.000
_cell.angle_alpha   90.00
_cell.angle_beta   90.00
_cell.angle_gamma   90.00
#
_symmetry.space_group_name_H-M   'P 1'
#
loop_
_entity.id
_entity.type
_entity.pdbx_description
1 polymer ?
#
loop_
_entity_poly.entity_id
_entity_poly.type
_entity_poly.pdbx_seq_one_letter_code
_entity_poly.pdbx_strand_id
1 'polypeptide(L)'
;MAIWQRQLGILSRYAQSVLILAPNLTLKLQGDSQYMVALMARLLPDAPGKKEFIEDVSLLTDMFACLFDLKEVGLRLSVLSSAMCPRFHVDKIPCRLVSTYIGAGSEWLHDAHVVRDQLGRGGHIKDYNSGLHEQGRINQLNVGDVAVMKGDEWPTSLGRGVVHRSPSASAEDKRLFLSLDII
;
A
#
# COMPACT_ATOMS: atom_id res chain seq x y z
N MET A 1 4.91 9.96 -8.70
CA MET A 1 3.97 9.53 -7.65
C MET A 1 3.08 10.71 -7.32
N ALA A 2 1.80 10.48 -7.07
CA ALA A 2 0.91 11.48 -6.50
C ALA A 2 0.49 11.01 -5.09
N ILE A 3 0.43 11.93 -4.14
CA ILE A 3 0.01 11.65 -2.75
C ILE A 3 -1.15 12.56 -2.41
N TRP A 4 -2.28 11.97 -2.04
CA TRP A 4 -3.39 12.68 -1.39
C TRP A 4 -3.28 12.49 0.12
N GLN A 5 -3.12 13.60 0.83
CA GLN A 5 -3.04 13.64 2.28
C GLN A 5 -4.44 13.76 2.87
N ARG A 6 -4.81 12.85 3.77
CA ARG A 6 -6.12 12.83 4.42
C ARG A 6 -6.01 12.40 5.87
N GLN A 7 -6.98 12.81 6.67
CA GLN A 7 -7.10 12.42 8.07
C GLN A 7 -8.10 11.26 8.18
N LEU A 8 -7.75 10.21 8.93
CA LEU A 8 -8.58 9.02 9.05
C LEU A 8 -9.75 9.17 10.02
N GLY A 9 -9.66 10.06 11.01
CA GLY A 9 -10.75 10.32 11.97
C GLY A 9 -11.32 9.04 12.60
N ILE A 10 -12.62 8.76 12.36
CA ILE A 10 -13.32 7.57 12.86
C ILE A 10 -12.69 6.25 12.39
N LEU A 11 -12.10 6.23 11.19
CA LEU A 11 -11.57 5.03 10.54
C LEU A 11 -10.41 4.42 11.33
N SER A 12 -9.61 5.25 12.01
CA SER A 12 -8.52 4.79 12.87
C SER A 12 -8.99 3.86 13.99
N ARG A 13 -10.18 4.11 14.56
CA ARG A 13 -10.74 3.27 15.62
C ARG A 13 -11.14 1.88 15.11
N TYR A 14 -11.73 1.83 13.93
CA TYR A 14 -12.06 0.54 13.33
C TYR A 14 -10.80 -0.22 12.92
N ALA A 15 -9.81 0.46 12.33
CA ALA A 15 -8.54 -0.14 11.96
C ALA A 15 -7.80 -0.75 13.18
N GLN A 16 -7.84 -0.10 14.34
CA GLN A 16 -7.34 -0.68 15.59
C GLN A 16 -8.11 -1.94 16.00
N SER A 17 -9.44 -1.93 15.86
CA SER A 17 -10.28 -3.10 16.15
C SER A 17 -9.92 -4.29 15.25
N VAL A 18 -9.60 -4.04 13.97
CA VAL A 18 -9.13 -5.08 13.04
C VAL A 18 -7.81 -5.70 13.52
N LEU A 19 -6.86 -4.92 14.04
CA LEU A 19 -5.59 -5.47 14.57
C LEU A 19 -5.79 -6.41 15.76
N ILE A 20 -6.80 -6.15 16.59
CA ILE A 20 -7.12 -6.93 17.79
C ILE A 20 -7.94 -8.17 17.43
N LEU A 21 -9.01 -7.99 16.66
CA LEU A 21 -10.00 -9.03 16.38
C LEU A 21 -9.55 -9.98 15.26
N ALA A 22 -8.74 -9.48 14.32
CA ALA A 22 -8.26 -10.24 13.17
C ALA A 22 -6.74 -10.01 12.95
N PRO A 23 -5.88 -10.38 13.92
CA PRO A 23 -4.46 -10.04 13.95
C PRO A 23 -3.62 -10.61 12.81
N ASN A 24 -4.16 -11.58 12.06
CA ASN A 24 -3.52 -12.23 10.92
C ASN A 24 -4.33 -12.04 9.62
N LEU A 25 -5.22 -11.05 9.59
CA LEU A 25 -6.09 -10.80 8.44
C LEU A 25 -5.25 -10.56 7.18
N THR A 26 -5.52 -11.36 6.14
CA THR A 26 -5.10 -11.07 4.76
C THR A 26 -6.31 -11.29 3.88
N LEU A 27 -6.87 -10.20 3.38
CA LEU A 27 -7.98 -10.19 2.46
C LEU A 27 -7.46 -9.82 1.07
N LYS A 28 -7.71 -10.68 0.08
CA LYS A 28 -7.42 -10.44 -1.33
C LYS A 28 -8.70 -10.60 -2.12
N LEU A 29 -9.14 -9.56 -2.79
CA LEU A 29 -10.35 -9.52 -3.59
C LEU A 29 -10.02 -9.05 -5.00
N GLN A 30 -10.85 -9.45 -5.94
CA GLN A 30 -10.88 -8.93 -7.30
C GLN A 30 -12.33 -8.75 -7.71
N GLY A 31 -12.65 -7.64 -8.36
CA GLY A 31 -13.98 -7.35 -8.88
C GLY A 31 -14.27 -5.85 -8.89
N ASP A 32 -15.54 -5.51 -9.09
CA ASP A 32 -16.04 -4.15 -8.90
C ASP A 32 -16.23 -3.79 -7.41
N SER A 33 -16.47 -2.50 -7.14
CA SER A 33 -16.64 -2.00 -5.78
C SER A 33 -17.85 -2.58 -5.07
N GLN A 34 -18.97 -2.81 -5.77
CA GLN A 34 -20.19 -3.36 -5.17
C GLN A 34 -19.96 -4.78 -4.66
N TYR A 35 -19.29 -5.62 -5.45
CA TYR A 35 -18.90 -6.98 -5.06
C TYR A 35 -17.92 -6.96 -3.89
N MET A 36 -16.92 -6.08 -3.92
CA MET A 36 -15.95 -5.94 -2.83
C MET A 36 -16.61 -5.49 -1.53
N VAL A 37 -17.55 -4.55 -1.56
CA VAL A 37 -18.31 -4.10 -0.38
C VAL A 37 -19.04 -5.29 0.26
N ALA A 38 -19.73 -6.11 -0.54
CA ALA A 38 -20.44 -7.28 -0.02
C ALA A 38 -19.49 -8.29 0.65
N LEU A 39 -18.32 -8.54 0.04
CA LEU A 39 -17.32 -9.43 0.61
C LEU A 39 -16.67 -8.86 1.87
N MET A 40 -16.30 -7.58 1.89
CA MET A 40 -15.74 -6.93 3.08
C MET A 40 -16.73 -6.91 4.23
N ALA A 41 -18.02 -6.67 3.96
CA ALA A 41 -19.08 -6.73 4.97
C ALA A 41 -19.17 -8.12 5.62
N ARG A 42 -18.92 -9.20 4.86
CA ARG A 42 -18.94 -10.58 5.36
C ARG A 42 -17.64 -10.99 6.06
N LEU A 43 -16.49 -10.52 5.57
CA LEU A 43 -15.17 -11.06 5.96
C LEU A 43 -14.45 -10.23 7.03
N LEU A 44 -14.74 -8.93 7.14
CA LEU A 44 -14.14 -8.08 8.16
C LEU A 44 -14.82 -8.28 9.53
N PRO A 45 -14.08 -8.17 10.64
CA PRO A 45 -14.64 -8.36 11.98
C PRO A 45 -15.68 -7.29 12.31
N ASP A 46 -16.73 -7.67 13.03
CA ASP A 46 -17.75 -6.74 13.51
C ASP A 46 -17.21 -5.89 14.66
N ALA A 47 -17.13 -4.59 14.43
CA ALA A 47 -16.77 -3.58 15.43
C ALA A 47 -17.31 -2.19 15.01
N PRO A 48 -17.43 -1.23 15.94
CA PRO A 48 -17.85 0.13 15.61
C PRO A 48 -16.95 0.77 14.54
N GLY A 49 -17.54 1.40 13.53
CA GLY A 49 -16.81 2.00 12.40
C GLY A 49 -16.60 1.08 11.20
N LYS A 50 -17.10 -0.18 11.24
CA LYS A 50 -16.97 -1.14 10.13
C LYS A 50 -17.53 -0.60 8.82
N LYS A 51 -18.72 0.00 8.88
CA LYS A 51 -19.42 0.51 7.71
C LYS A 51 -18.62 1.66 7.06
N GLU A 52 -18.21 2.63 7.87
CA GLU A 52 -17.43 3.78 7.44
C GLU A 52 -16.08 3.37 6.85
N PHE A 53 -15.44 2.33 7.41
CA PHE A 53 -14.21 1.76 6.85
C PHE A 53 -14.44 1.07 5.50
N ILE A 54 -15.51 0.32 5.35
CA ILE A 54 -15.87 -0.31 4.06
C ILE A 54 -16.18 0.76 3.02
N GLU A 55 -16.92 1.80 3.38
CA GLU A 55 -17.21 2.95 2.51
C GLU A 55 -15.93 3.67 2.08
N ASP A 56 -14.98 3.85 3.01
CA ASP A 56 -13.68 4.45 2.72
C ASP A 56 -12.87 3.64 1.71
N VAL A 57 -12.75 2.32 1.94
CA VAL A 57 -12.03 1.42 1.03
C VAL A 57 -12.73 1.36 -0.33
N SER A 58 -14.07 1.34 -0.36
CA SER A 58 -14.86 1.38 -1.60
C SER A 58 -14.61 2.66 -2.38
N LEU A 59 -14.60 3.82 -1.72
CA LEU A 59 -14.33 5.11 -2.36
C LEU A 59 -12.94 5.13 -3.00
N LEU A 60 -11.91 4.60 -2.31
CA LEU A 60 -10.58 4.49 -2.90
C LEU A 60 -10.56 3.56 -4.12
N THR A 61 -11.28 2.45 -4.06
CA THR A 61 -11.46 1.52 -5.18
C THR A 61 -12.14 2.20 -6.38
N ASP A 62 -13.24 2.93 -6.15
CA ASP A 62 -13.98 3.64 -7.21
C ASP A 62 -13.12 4.74 -7.83
N MET A 63 -12.40 5.53 -7.03
CA MET A 63 -11.48 6.55 -7.51
C MET A 63 -10.35 5.96 -8.36
N PHE A 64 -9.76 4.84 -7.93
CA PHE A 64 -8.70 4.16 -8.66
C PHE A 64 -9.23 3.57 -9.98
N ALA A 65 -10.39 2.90 -9.94
CA ALA A 65 -11.05 2.38 -11.14
C ALA A 65 -11.37 3.49 -12.14
N CYS A 66 -11.92 4.62 -11.67
CA CYS A 66 -12.23 5.77 -12.51
C CYS A 66 -10.97 6.40 -13.13
N LEU A 67 -9.88 6.52 -12.36
CA LEU A 67 -8.64 7.13 -12.83
C LEU A 67 -7.98 6.35 -13.99
N PHE A 68 -8.14 5.03 -13.99
CA PHE A 68 -7.50 4.13 -14.97
C PHE A 68 -8.50 3.43 -15.91
N ASP A 69 -9.76 3.85 -15.92
CA ASP A 69 -10.85 3.27 -16.73
C ASP A 69 -10.98 1.73 -16.56
N LEU A 70 -10.99 1.27 -15.31
CA LEU A 70 -11.02 -0.15 -14.95
C LEU A 70 -12.45 -0.63 -14.67
N LYS A 71 -12.76 -1.84 -15.11
CA LYS A 71 -14.00 -2.55 -14.73
C LYS A 71 -13.86 -3.31 -13.42
N GLU A 72 -12.67 -3.79 -13.12
CA GLU A 72 -12.33 -4.54 -11.91
C GLU A 72 -11.02 -4.02 -11.33
N VAL A 73 -10.88 -4.11 -10.02
CA VAL A 73 -9.66 -3.75 -9.29
C VAL A 73 -9.17 -4.95 -8.49
N GLY A 74 -7.87 -5.12 -8.35
CA GLY A 74 -7.28 -6.07 -7.42
C GLY A 74 -7.10 -5.40 -6.06
N LEU A 75 -7.83 -5.83 -5.04
CA LEU A 75 -7.73 -5.27 -3.69
C LEU A 75 -6.99 -6.22 -2.75
N ARG A 76 -6.05 -5.67 -1.98
CA ARG A 76 -5.45 -6.36 -0.84
C ARG A 76 -5.51 -5.50 0.41
N LEU A 77 -6.14 -6.02 1.46
CA LEU A 77 -6.09 -5.48 2.81
C LEU A 77 -5.36 -6.49 3.70
N SER A 78 -4.32 -6.07 4.42
CA SER A 78 -3.51 -7.01 5.22
C SER A 78 -3.03 -6.40 6.51
N VAL A 79 -3.13 -7.18 7.59
CA VAL A 79 -2.39 -6.95 8.83
C VAL A 79 -1.00 -7.53 8.67
N LEU A 80 0.02 -6.68 8.79
CA LEU A 80 1.42 -7.05 8.61
C LEU A 80 2.13 -7.01 9.96
N SER A 81 2.75 -8.13 10.32
CA SER A 81 3.66 -8.27 11.47
C SER A 81 5.13 -8.45 11.06
N SER A 82 5.40 -8.36 9.76
CA SER A 82 6.74 -8.33 9.16
C SER A 82 6.71 -7.54 7.84
N ALA A 83 7.87 -7.06 7.38
CA ALA A 83 7.98 -6.36 6.10
C ALA A 83 7.85 -7.34 4.93
N MET A 84 6.93 -7.08 3.99
CA MET A 84 6.75 -7.94 2.82
C MET A 84 7.88 -7.80 1.79
N CYS A 85 8.26 -6.55 1.50
CA CYS A 85 9.30 -6.21 0.54
C CYS A 85 10.25 -5.19 1.19
N PRO A 86 11.18 -5.65 2.06
CA PRO A 86 12.01 -4.76 2.89
C PRO A 86 13.11 -4.05 2.10
N ARG A 87 13.32 -4.40 0.83
CA ARG A 87 14.34 -3.76 -0.04
C ARG A 87 13.66 -2.82 -1.03
N PHE A 88 14.38 -1.75 -1.39
CA PHE A 88 13.93 -0.85 -2.43
C PHE A 88 13.82 -1.57 -3.78
N HIS A 89 12.65 -1.47 -4.38
CA HIS A 89 12.31 -2.08 -5.66
C HIS A 89 11.31 -1.21 -6.42
N VAL A 90 11.02 -1.61 -7.65
CA VAL A 90 9.92 -1.08 -8.46
C VAL A 90 8.98 -2.23 -8.74
N ASP A 91 7.67 -2.01 -8.59
CA ASP A 91 6.67 -3.01 -8.93
C ASP A 91 6.65 -3.28 -10.45
N LYS A 92 6.47 -4.56 -10.81
CA LYS A 92 6.26 -5.02 -12.19
C LYS A 92 4.76 -5.08 -12.50
N ILE A 93 4.13 -3.92 -12.43
CA ILE A 93 2.74 -3.64 -12.78
C ILE A 93 2.66 -2.23 -13.38
N PRO A 94 1.55 -1.83 -14.04
CA PRO A 94 1.45 -0.48 -14.56
C PRO A 94 1.35 0.57 -13.45
N CYS A 95 0.47 0.34 -12.47
CA CYS A 95 0.24 1.26 -11.36
C CYS A 95 -0.38 0.55 -10.16
N ARG A 96 -0.13 1.08 -8.97
CA ARG A 96 -0.74 0.66 -7.71
C ARG A 96 -1.12 1.86 -6.85
N LEU A 97 -2.24 1.78 -6.15
CA LEU A 97 -2.54 2.65 -5.03
C LEU A 97 -2.16 1.95 -3.73
N VAL A 98 -1.55 2.69 -2.79
CA VAL A 98 -1.31 2.21 -1.42
C VAL A 98 -1.82 3.20 -0.38
N SER A 99 -2.28 2.66 0.75
CA SER A 99 -2.59 3.43 1.95
C SER A 99 -2.34 2.61 3.20
N THR A 100 -1.94 3.27 4.29
CA THR A 100 -1.76 2.64 5.60
C THR A 100 -2.75 3.24 6.58
N TYR A 101 -3.58 2.39 7.20
CA TYR A 101 -4.56 2.81 8.20
C TYR A 101 -3.98 2.84 9.62
N ILE A 102 -3.03 1.96 9.94
CA ILE A 102 -2.31 1.91 11.21
C ILE A 102 -0.86 1.49 10.97
N GLY A 103 0.07 2.05 11.74
CA GLY A 103 1.50 1.73 11.70
C GLY A 103 2.27 2.51 10.62
N ALA A 104 3.54 2.15 10.39
CA ALA A 104 4.39 2.87 9.45
C ALA A 104 3.86 2.83 7.99
N GLY A 105 3.93 3.96 7.28
CA GLY A 105 3.58 4.04 5.86
C GLY A 105 4.70 3.51 4.96
N SER A 106 4.37 3.16 3.71
CA SER A 106 5.39 2.74 2.74
C SER A 106 6.50 3.79 2.61
N GLU A 107 7.74 3.33 2.49
CA GLU A 107 8.90 4.19 2.27
C GLU A 107 9.21 4.28 0.78
N TRP A 108 9.66 5.43 0.32
CA TRP A 108 9.94 5.70 -1.09
C TRP A 108 11.12 6.64 -1.28
N LEU A 109 11.76 6.55 -2.45
CA LEU A 109 12.89 7.39 -2.82
C LEU A 109 12.48 8.39 -3.89
N HIS A 110 12.88 9.64 -3.70
CA HIS A 110 12.89 10.59 -4.81
C HIS A 110 13.85 10.09 -5.88
N ASP A 111 13.50 10.22 -7.15
CA ASP A 111 14.26 9.58 -8.23
C ASP A 111 15.73 10.09 -8.33
N ALA A 112 15.99 11.33 -7.91
CA ALA A 112 17.35 11.87 -7.74
C ALA A 112 18.21 11.14 -6.68
N HIS A 113 17.61 10.34 -5.81
CA HIS A 113 18.28 9.56 -4.77
C HIS A 113 18.36 8.06 -5.12
N VAL A 114 17.93 7.67 -6.32
CA VAL A 114 17.88 6.26 -6.73
C VAL A 114 19.11 5.87 -7.53
N VAL A 115 19.73 4.76 -7.14
CA VAL A 115 20.79 4.07 -7.88
C VAL A 115 20.19 2.79 -8.49
N ARG A 116 19.65 2.90 -9.72
CA ARG A 116 18.72 1.90 -10.28
C ARG A 116 19.34 0.53 -10.57
N ASP A 117 20.62 0.48 -10.92
CA ASP A 117 21.40 -0.73 -11.17
C ASP A 117 21.60 -1.58 -9.90
N GLN A 118 21.37 -1.00 -8.72
CA GLN A 118 21.48 -1.65 -7.41
C GLN A 118 20.12 -2.00 -6.78
N LEU A 119 19.00 -1.74 -7.46
CA LEU A 119 17.67 -2.10 -6.96
C LEU A 119 17.49 -3.62 -6.90
N GLY A 120 17.06 -4.15 -5.76
CA GLY A 120 16.82 -5.58 -5.53
C GLY A 120 18.07 -6.48 -5.59
N ARG A 121 19.20 -5.99 -6.12
CA ARG A 121 20.49 -6.68 -6.20
C ARG A 121 21.26 -6.43 -4.91
N GLY A 122 21.48 -7.49 -4.15
CA GLY A 122 22.09 -7.42 -2.84
C GLY A 122 23.56 -6.96 -2.86
N GLY A 123 23.88 -6.00 -1.98
CA GLY A 123 24.92 -6.24 -0.99
C GLY A 123 24.43 -7.27 0.04
N HIS A 124 25.30 -7.79 0.91
CA HIS A 124 25.03 -8.80 1.96
C HIS A 124 23.56 -8.96 2.41
N ILE A 125 23.12 -10.17 2.75
CA ILE A 125 21.75 -10.61 3.13
C ILE A 125 20.90 -9.65 4.02
N LYS A 126 21.51 -8.64 4.66
CA LYS A 126 20.89 -7.59 5.48
C LYS A 126 20.90 -6.16 4.89
N ASP A 127 21.30 -5.96 3.63
CA ASP A 127 21.24 -4.64 3.00
C ASP A 127 19.82 -4.32 2.50
N TYR A 128 19.13 -3.47 3.25
CA TYR A 128 17.79 -2.95 2.91
C TYR A 128 17.83 -1.65 2.12
N ASN A 129 19.02 -1.04 2.00
CA ASN A 129 19.23 0.27 1.40
C ASN A 129 19.87 0.19 0.02
N SER A 130 20.14 -1.00 -0.54
CA SER A 130 20.60 -1.14 -1.92
C SER A 130 19.69 -0.35 -2.87
N GLY A 131 20.30 0.49 -3.71
CA GLY A 131 19.58 1.40 -4.60
C GLY A 131 19.28 2.79 -4.02
N LEU A 132 19.68 3.08 -2.78
CA LEU A 132 19.71 4.43 -2.21
C LEU A 132 21.09 5.05 -2.42
N HIS A 133 21.13 6.24 -3.02
CA HIS A 133 22.35 7.05 -3.13
C HIS A 133 22.88 7.41 -1.73
N GLU A 134 24.21 7.50 -1.54
CA GLU A 134 24.83 7.75 -0.22
C GLU A 134 24.33 9.04 0.45
N GLN A 135 24.06 10.08 -0.35
CA GLN A 135 23.49 11.35 0.11
C GLN A 135 21.95 11.41 0.00
N GLY A 136 21.34 10.29 -0.38
CA GLY A 136 19.91 10.17 -0.59
C GLY A 136 19.12 10.18 0.71
N ARG A 137 17.84 10.55 0.60
CA ARG A 137 16.89 10.54 1.71
C ARG A 137 15.75 9.59 1.43
N ILE A 138 15.38 8.85 2.47
CA ILE A 138 14.19 8.00 2.51
C ILE A 138 13.01 8.88 2.93
N ASN A 139 11.95 8.84 2.14
CA ASN A 139 10.68 9.47 2.48
C ASN A 139 9.71 8.38 2.96
N GLN A 140 8.79 8.73 3.86
CA GLN A 140 7.77 7.80 4.36
C GLN A 140 6.40 8.43 4.20
N LEU A 141 5.42 7.63 3.75
CA LEU A 141 4.02 8.04 3.78
C LEU A 141 3.52 8.10 5.23
N ASN A 142 2.63 9.05 5.51
CA ASN A 142 1.95 9.12 6.80
C ASN A 142 0.79 8.13 6.84
N VAL A 143 0.31 7.84 8.05
CA VAL A 143 -0.96 7.15 8.24
C VAL A 143 -2.07 7.96 7.59
N GLY A 144 -2.90 7.30 6.78
CA GLY A 144 -3.99 7.91 6.04
C GLY A 144 -3.64 8.38 4.63
N ASP A 145 -2.36 8.67 4.34
CA ASP A 145 -1.94 9.07 3.00
C ASP A 145 -2.37 8.02 1.96
N VAL A 146 -2.81 8.51 0.80
CA VAL A 146 -3.19 7.70 -0.35
C VAL A 146 -2.20 8.01 -1.47
N ALA A 147 -1.35 7.05 -1.81
CA ALA A 147 -0.32 7.22 -2.82
C ALA A 147 -0.60 6.40 -4.07
N VAL A 148 -0.64 7.04 -5.24
CA VAL A 148 -0.69 6.40 -6.55
C VAL A 148 0.72 6.30 -7.11
N MET A 149 1.21 5.07 -7.23
CA MET A 149 2.57 4.70 -7.57
C MET A 149 2.62 4.11 -8.97
N LYS A 150 3.30 4.80 -9.88
CA LYS A 150 3.64 4.27 -11.20
C LYS A 150 4.59 3.09 -11.04
N GLY A 151 4.29 1.95 -11.64
CA GLY A 151 5.21 0.81 -11.74
C GLY A 151 6.04 0.84 -13.03
N ASP A 152 6.77 -0.24 -13.29
CA ASP A 152 7.70 -0.32 -14.41
C ASP A 152 7.03 -0.73 -15.74
N GLU A 153 5.81 -1.29 -15.68
CA GLU A 153 5.04 -1.69 -16.87
C GLU A 153 4.11 -0.57 -17.38
N TRP A 154 4.27 0.65 -16.84
CA TRP A 154 3.47 1.78 -17.28
C TRP A 154 3.70 2.07 -18.78
N PRO A 155 2.65 2.25 -19.61
CA PRO A 155 2.75 2.22 -21.08
C PRO A 155 3.65 3.27 -21.75
N THR A 156 4.12 4.29 -21.03
CA THR A 156 5.02 5.31 -21.59
C THR A 156 6.48 4.90 -21.43
N SER A 157 7.18 4.87 -22.57
CA SER A 157 8.53 4.32 -22.82
C SER A 157 9.71 4.96 -22.06
N LEU A 158 9.46 5.70 -20.99
CA LEU A 158 10.52 6.38 -20.22
C LEU A 158 11.00 5.58 -19.01
N GLY A 159 10.38 4.42 -18.72
CA GLY A 159 10.66 3.67 -17.51
C GLY A 159 10.52 4.55 -16.27
N ARG A 160 11.22 4.20 -15.18
CA ARG A 160 11.26 4.94 -13.91
C ARG A 160 9.98 4.85 -13.07
N GLY A 161 9.50 3.64 -12.83
CA GLY A 161 8.54 3.41 -11.75
C GLY A 161 9.07 3.89 -10.40
N VAL A 162 8.14 4.11 -9.47
CA VAL A 162 8.42 4.60 -8.11
C VAL A 162 9.23 3.56 -7.36
N VAL A 163 10.40 3.95 -6.89
CA VAL A 163 11.23 3.11 -6.03
C VAL A 163 10.71 3.21 -4.60
N HIS A 164 10.29 2.07 -4.06
CA HIS A 164 9.67 2.00 -2.75
C HIS A 164 9.98 0.68 -2.05
N ARG A 165 9.65 0.62 -0.76
CA ARG A 165 9.74 -0.59 0.06
C ARG A 165 8.66 -0.59 1.14
N SER A 166 8.42 -1.77 1.70
CA SER A 166 7.65 -1.92 2.92
C SER A 166 8.58 -1.63 4.12
N PRO A 167 8.26 -0.67 5.00
CA PRO A 167 9.01 -0.50 6.25
C PRO A 167 8.88 -1.74 7.14
N SER A 168 9.70 -1.78 8.20
CA SER A 168 9.63 -2.80 9.23
C SER A 168 8.24 -2.84 9.89
N ALA A 169 7.82 -4.04 10.26
CA ALA A 169 6.66 -4.32 11.09
C ALA A 169 7.06 -5.42 12.08
N SER A 170 6.41 -5.44 13.24
CA SER A 170 6.66 -6.43 14.28
C SER A 170 5.35 -6.93 14.88
N ALA A 171 5.42 -7.86 15.83
CA ALA A 171 4.25 -8.31 16.58
C ALA A 171 3.65 -7.16 17.43
N GLU A 172 4.50 -6.25 17.91
CA GLU A 172 4.13 -5.09 18.72
C GLU A 172 3.72 -3.89 17.84
N ASP A 173 4.39 -3.71 16.69
CA ASP A 173 4.17 -2.62 15.75
C ASP A 173 3.56 -3.14 14.45
N LYS A 174 2.33 -3.66 14.56
CA LYS A 174 1.58 -4.14 13.40
C LYS A 174 1.13 -3.00 12.51
N ARG A 175 0.96 -3.31 11.22
CA ARG A 175 0.45 -2.38 10.22
C ARG A 175 -0.85 -2.89 9.62
N LEU A 176 -1.83 -2.02 9.41
CA LEU A 176 -2.99 -2.32 8.55
C LEU A 176 -2.79 -1.60 7.22
N PHE A 177 -2.48 -2.38 6.19
CA PHE A 177 -2.07 -1.90 4.88
C PHE A 177 -3.11 -2.25 3.81
N LEU A 178 -3.40 -1.30 2.94
CA LEU A 178 -4.22 -1.44 1.74
C LEU A 178 -3.37 -1.25 0.48
N SER A 179 -3.54 -2.12 -0.50
CA SER A 179 -3.12 -1.87 -1.89
C SER A 179 -4.24 -2.17 -2.87
N LEU A 180 -4.29 -1.37 -3.94
CA LEU A 180 -5.16 -1.58 -5.10
C LEU A 180 -4.32 -1.66 -6.37
N ASP A 181 -4.57 -2.66 -7.19
CA ASP A 181 -3.80 -3.00 -8.38
C ASP A 181 -4.69 -3.00 -9.62
N ILE A 182 -4.12 -2.59 -10.75
CA ILE A 182 -4.66 -2.91 -12.08
C ILE A 182 -4.49 -4.42 -12.30
N ILE A 183 -5.52 -5.08 -12.82
CA ILE A 183 -5.53 -6.52 -13.13
C ILE A 183 -5.30 -6.73 -14.64
#